data_AF-A0A1G3LAJ1-F1
#
_entry.id   AF-A0A1G3LAJ1-F1
#
_cell.length_a   1.000
_cell.length_b   1.000
_cell.length_c   1.000
_cell.angle_alpha   90.00
_cell.angle_beta   90.00
_cell.angle_gamma   90.00
#
_symmetry.space_group_name_H-M   'P 1'
#
loop_
_entity.id
_entity.type
_entity.pdbx_description
1 polymer ?
#
loop_
_entity_poly.entity_id
_entity_poly.type
_entity_poly.pdbx_seq_one_letter_code
_entity_poly.pdbx_strand_id
1 'polypeptide(L)' 'MLSELAKKVNKNAEKAAKAEKAYLEGEVKGKLDTAKAMLRDGVPLQTVIRYTGLTEEQLAREMKKDSGV' A
#
# COMPACT_ATOMS: atom_id res chain seq x y z
N MET A 1 11.10 -1.42 38.78
CA MET A 1 9.78 -1.72 38.18
C MET A 1 9.38 -0.73 37.08
N LEU A 2 9.55 0.59 37.25
CA LEU A 2 9.19 1.58 36.22
C LEU A 2 9.93 1.43 34.87
N SER A 3 11.18 0.94 34.87
CA SER A 3 12.01 0.76 33.65
C SER A 3 11.54 -0.38 32.74
N GLU A 4 11.00 -1.45 33.30
CA GLU A 4 10.44 -2.60 32.59
C GLU A 4 9.13 -2.22 31.90
N LEU A 5 8.28 -1.47 32.61
CA LEU A 5 6.99 -1.02 32.09
C LEU A 5 7.15 -0.07 30.91
N ALA A 6 8.08 0.89 31.01
CA ALA A 6 8.39 1.85 29.93
C ALA A 6 8.89 1.14 28.65
N LYS A 7 9.78 0.15 28.79
CA LYS A 7 10.27 -0.66 27.65
C LYS A 7 9.15 -1.46 26.98
N LYS A 8 8.21 -1.99 27.76
CA LYS A 8 7.08 -2.79 27.26
C LYS A 8 6.07 -1.94 26.49
N VAL A 9 5.78 -0.73 26.97
CA VAL A 9 4.93 0.24 26.27
C VAL A 9 5.56 0.66 24.94
N ASN A 10 6.85 0.99 24.91
CA ASN A 10 7.54 1.39 23.67
C ASN A 10 7.54 0.27 22.61
N LYS A 11 7.80 -0.98 23.01
CA LYS A 11 7.74 -2.15 22.11
C LYS A 11 6.34 -2.40 21.53
N ASN A 12 5.29 -2.16 22.31
CA ASN A 12 3.92 -2.32 21.84
C ASN A 12 3.53 -1.22 20.84
N ALA A 13 3.95 0.03 21.08
CA ALA A 13 3.74 1.14 20.14
C ALA A 13 4.45 0.89 18.80
N GLU A 14 5.70 0.42 18.83
CA GLU A 14 6.45 0.07 17.61
C GLU A 14 5.80 -1.08 16.81
N LYS A 15 5.24 -2.08 17.50
CA LYS A 15 4.52 -3.19 16.85
C LYS A 15 3.21 -2.72 16.21
N ALA A 16 2.45 -1.87 16.90
CA ALA A 16 1.21 -1.30 16.36
C ALA A 16 1.50 -0.47 15.10
N ALA A 17 2.51 0.40 15.13
CA ALA A 17 2.92 1.19 13.98
C ALA A 17 3.42 0.33 12.80
N LYS A 18 4.11 -0.78 13.06
CA LYS A 18 4.51 -1.73 12.01
C LYS A 18 3.33 -2.47 11.41
N ALA A 19 2.36 -2.88 12.22
CA ALA A 19 1.15 -3.56 11.74
C ALA A 19 0.28 -2.62 10.89
N GLU A 20 0.14 -1.36 11.30
CA GLU A 20 -0.57 -0.34 10.54
C GLU A 20 0.11 -0.06 9.19
N LYS A 21 1.43 0.06 9.15
CA LYS A 21 2.18 0.15 7.89
C LYS A 21 1.98 -1.07 7.00
N ALA A 22 2.09 -2.27 7.55
CA ALA A 22 1.88 -3.51 6.79
C ALA A 22 0.46 -3.64 6.24
N TYR A 23 -0.55 -3.20 7.00
CA TYR A 23 -1.94 -3.16 6.56
C TYR A 23 -2.13 -2.17 5.40
N LEU A 24 -1.60 -0.95 5.54
CA LEU A 24 -1.66 0.07 4.49
C LEU A 24 -0.92 -0.37 3.22
N GLU A 25 0.26 -0.99 3.36
CA GLU A 25 1.00 -1.57 2.24
C GLU A 25 0.21 -2.69 1.56
N GLY A 26 -0.46 -3.56 2.32
CA GLY A 26 -1.32 -4.61 1.80
C GLY A 26 -2.54 -4.09 1.05
N GLU A 27 -3.21 -3.06 1.60
CA GLU A 27 -4.37 -2.43 0.97
C GLU A 27 -4.00 -1.73 -0.34
N VAL A 28 -2.87 -1.02 -0.35
CA VAL A 28 -2.34 -0.38 -1.56
C VAL A 28 -1.93 -1.43 -2.59
N LYS A 29 -1.30 -2.54 -2.17
CA LYS A 29 -0.92 -3.64 -3.07
C LYS A 29 -2.14 -4.28 -3.72
N GLY A 30 -3.20 -4.56 -2.96
CA GLY A 30 -4.45 -5.12 -3.51
C GLY A 30 -5.13 -4.21 -4.54
N LYS A 31 -5.14 -2.90 -4.27
CA LYS A 31 -5.63 -1.89 -5.22
C LYS A 31 -4.79 -1.84 -6.50
N LEU A 32 -3.46 -1.92 -6.37
CA LEU A 32 -2.52 -1.93 -7.49
C LEU A 32 -2.65 -3.19 -8.35
N ASP A 33 -2.79 -4.37 -7.73
CA ASP A 33 -2.96 -5.63 -8.45
C ASP A 33 -4.28 -5.61 -9.25
N THR A 34 -5.35 -5.09 -8.63
CA THR A 34 -6.64 -4.87 -9.31
C THR A 34 -6.48 -3.88 -10.47
N ALA A 35 -5.82 -2.75 -10.25
CA ALA A 35 -5.58 -1.76 -11.31
C ALA A 35 -4.79 -2.34 -12.48
N LYS A 36 -3.73 -3.13 -12.20
CA LYS A 36 -2.92 -3.81 -13.22
C LYS A 36 -3.75 -4.81 -14.02
N ALA A 37 -4.60 -5.60 -13.37
CA ALA A 37 -5.49 -6.54 -14.06
C ALA A 37 -6.47 -5.79 -14.98
N MET A 38 -7.14 -4.75 -14.47
CA MET A 38 -8.07 -3.94 -15.27
C MET A 38 -7.37 -3.29 -16.47
N LEU A 39 -6.16 -2.76 -16.32
CA LEU A 39 -5.40 -2.18 -17.42
C LEU A 39 -5.00 -3.25 -18.46
N ARG A 40 -4.65 -4.48 -18.04
CA ARG A 40 -4.39 -5.60 -18.97
C ARG A 40 -5.66 -6.02 -19.73
N ASP A 41 -6.81 -5.94 -19.09
CA ASP A 41 -8.11 -6.24 -19.70
C ASP A 41 -8.61 -5.12 -20.64
N GLY A 42 -7.81 -4.07 -20.84
CA GLY A 42 -8.13 -2.95 -21.72
C GLY A 42 -9.08 -1.92 -21.09
N VAL A 43 -9.30 -1.97 -19.77
CA VAL A 43 -10.13 -0.99 -19.08
C VAL A 43 -9.44 0.38 -19.12
N PRO A 44 -10.16 1.46 -19.51
CA PRO A 44 -9.59 2.80 -19.58
C PRO A 44 -9.04 3.27 -18.23
N LEU A 45 -7.91 3.98 -18.26
CA LEU A 45 -7.22 4.50 -17.07
C LEU A 45 -8.15 5.30 -16.14
N GLN A 46 -9.03 6.15 -16.68
CA GLN A 46 -10.01 6.90 -15.87
C GLN A 46 -10.97 6.00 -15.08
N THR A 47 -11.37 4.87 -15.67
CA THR A 47 -12.23 3.88 -15.01
C THR A 47 -11.44 3.18 -13.91
N VAL A 48 -10.19 2.80 -14.19
CA VAL A 48 -9.31 2.18 -13.18
C VAL A 48 -9.10 3.09 -11.98
N ILE A 49 -8.80 4.37 -12.21
CA ILE A 49 -8.67 5.40 -11.15
C ILE A 49 -9.95 5.48 -10.32
N ARG A 50 -11.12 5.52 -10.98
CA ARG A 50 -12.42 5.62 -10.30
C ARG A 50 -12.75 4.41 -9.42
N TYR A 51 -12.45 3.21 -9.90
CA TYR A 51 -12.78 1.96 -9.19
C TYR A 51 -11.77 1.60 -8.11
N THR A 52 -10.48 1.89 -8.32
CA THR A 52 -9.42 1.55 -7.36
C THR A 52 -9.12 2.67 -6.38
N GLY A 53 -9.53 3.91 -6.69
CA GLY A 53 -9.23 5.10 -5.91
C GLY A 53 -7.76 5.52 -5.97
N LEU A 54 -6.96 4.90 -6.84
CA LEU A 54 -5.56 5.24 -7.05
C LEU A 54 -5.43 6.44 -7.98
N THR A 55 -4.48 7.32 -7.71
CA THR A 55 -4.16 8.43 -8.63
C THR A 55 -3.31 7.95 -9.80
N GLU A 56 -3.29 8.76 -10.86
CA GLU A 56 -2.45 8.49 -12.03
C GLU A 56 -0.97 8.42 -11.64
N GLU A 57 -0.49 9.28 -10.73
CA GLU A 57 0.90 9.26 -10.27
C GLU A 57 1.22 7.99 -9.48
N GLN A 58 0.29 7.49 -8.68
CA GLN A 58 0.45 6.24 -7.93
C GLN A 58 0.56 5.05 -8.89
N LEU A 59 -0.31 4.98 -9.89
CA LEU A 59 -0.27 3.97 -10.93
C LEU A 59 1.04 4.07 -11.75
N ALA A 60 1.40 5.26 -12.21
CA ALA A 60 2.61 5.48 -13.00
C ALA A 60 3.90 5.12 -12.24
N ARG A 61 3.98 5.45 -10.94
CA ARG A 61 5.15 5.13 -10.10
C ARG A 61 5.34 3.62 -9.97
N GLU A 62 4.25 2.89 -9.76
CA GLU A 62 4.29 1.45 -9.55
C GLU A 62 4.39 0.66 -10.87
N MET A 63 3.82 1.16 -11.97
CA MET A 63 4.02 0.60 -13.30
C MET A 63 5.45 0.80 -13.84
N LYS A 64 6.11 1.91 -13.45
CA LYS A 64 7.53 2.14 -13.78
C LYS A 64 8.48 1.20 -13.02
N LYS A 65 8.16 0.84 -11.77
CA LYS A 65 8.96 -0.13 -11.00
C LYS A 65 8.95 -1.53 -11.61
N ASP A 66 7.81 -1.97 -12.14
CA ASP A 66 7.68 -3.28 -12.80
C ASP A 66 8.38 -3.32 -14.17
N SER A 67 8.62 -2.16 -14.79
CA SER A 67 9.24 -2.04 -16.12
C SER A 67 10.77 -2.13 -16.11
N GLY A 68 11.39 -2.38 -14.94
CA GLY A 68 12.79 -2.80 -14.80
C GLY A 68 13.78 -2.24 -15.84
N VAL A 69 14.10 -0.96 -15.72
CA VAL A 69 15.38 -0.39 -16.17
C VAL A 69 16.16 0.02 -14.94
#